data_AF-A0A8T5IX83-F1
#
_entry.id   AF-A0A8T5IX83-F1
#
_cell.length_a   1.000
_cell.length_b   1.000
_cell.length_c   1.000
_cell.angle_alpha   90.00
_cell.angle_beta   90.00
_cell.angle_gamma   90.00
#
_symmetry.space_group_name_H-M   'P 1'
#
loop_
_entity.id
_entity.type
_entity.pdbx_description
1 polymer ?
#
loop_
_entity_poly.entity_id
_entity_poly.type
_entity_poly.pdbx_seq_one_letter_code
_entity_poly.pdbx_strand_id
1 'polypeptide(L)'
;MFSLFNTPTWFNGIDLIFALVTLVISLFIARYSWKVYRLTSENKFKYFSIAFGLVILALCFKLVTYGILYFNPVREIVDVTLQPITQGENSIRDLFYRAGYFLQMLSTLGAWLLIFFVSQKSRARLNKFYEVSQILLFIYLVVLISIVGNFKYFVFYLTSLVLLSLIVLNYYKNYLNNNRNENSLLVMWAFLLIAIAQVFFIFVFLWSSFYFLGEFLTLIGFLLIFYVYRKIIKK
;
A
#
# COMPACT_ATOMS: atom_id res chain seq x y z
N MET A 1 5.53 20.73 17.31
CA MET A 1 5.89 20.02 16.05
C MET A 1 5.23 18.66 16.08
N PHE A 2 4.29 18.37 15.17
CA PHE A 2 3.73 17.03 15.06
C PHE A 2 4.82 16.06 14.57
N SER A 3 5.23 15.10 15.38
CA SER A 3 6.08 13.98 14.95
C SER A 3 5.21 12.95 14.20
N LEU A 4 4.71 13.33 13.03
CA LEU A 4 4.02 12.40 12.13
C LEU A 4 4.97 11.34 11.54
N PHE A 5 6.28 11.53 11.74
CA PHE A 5 7.35 10.74 11.13
C PHE A 5 8.19 10.07 12.20
N ASN A 6 8.16 8.75 12.20
CA ASN A 6 9.07 7.91 12.99
C ASN A 6 10.09 7.23 12.08
N THR A 7 10.65 7.96 11.11
CA THR A 7 11.77 7.46 10.31
C THR A 7 13.06 7.72 11.06
N PRO A 8 13.96 6.73 11.23
CA PRO A 8 15.26 6.97 11.82
C PRO A 8 16.07 7.95 10.96
N THR A 9 16.77 8.88 11.60
CA THR A 9 17.52 9.95 10.92
C THR A 9 18.55 9.43 9.92
N TRP A 10 19.19 8.29 10.22
CA TRP A 10 20.17 7.64 9.34
C TRP A 10 19.54 7.01 8.08
N PHE A 11 18.23 6.77 8.07
CA PHE A 11 17.51 6.16 6.96
C PHE A 11 16.68 7.15 6.13
N ASN A 12 16.59 8.40 6.58
CA ASN A 12 15.92 9.47 5.85
C ASN A 12 16.52 9.60 4.44
N GLY A 13 15.68 9.52 3.41
CA GLY A 13 16.09 9.59 2.01
C GLY A 13 16.46 8.23 1.40
N ILE A 14 16.98 7.27 2.18
CA ILE A 14 17.18 5.89 1.70
C ILE A 14 15.83 5.18 1.57
N ASP A 15 14.89 5.47 2.46
CA ASP A 15 13.49 5.01 2.37
C ASP A 15 12.82 5.43 1.06
N LEU A 16 13.17 6.60 0.50
CA LEU A 16 12.69 7.05 -0.80
C LEU A 16 13.21 6.16 -1.94
N ILE A 17 14.44 5.65 -1.84
CA ILE A 17 14.99 4.72 -2.81
C ILE A 17 14.20 3.41 -2.77
N PHE A 18 13.89 2.90 -1.58
CA PHE A 18 13.05 1.70 -1.42
C PHE A 18 11.65 1.92 -2.00
N ALA A 19 11.05 3.08 -1.74
CA ALA A 19 9.75 3.45 -2.31
C ALA A 19 9.80 3.55 -3.84
N LEU A 20 10.86 4.11 -4.41
CA LEU A 20 11.06 4.23 -5.85
C LEU A 20 11.20 2.86 -6.52
N VAL A 21 12.01 1.96 -5.95
CA VAL A 21 12.15 0.58 -6.46
C VAL A 21 10.81 -0.14 -6.37
N THR A 22 10.10 -0.02 -5.25
CA THR A 22 8.76 -0.61 -5.07
C THR A 22 7.75 -0.05 -6.06
N LEU A 23 7.85 1.24 -6.41
CA LEU A 23 6.99 1.90 -7.39
C LEU A 23 7.22 1.31 -8.79
N VAL A 24 8.48 1.15 -9.19
CA VAL A 24 8.84 0.55 -10.48
C VAL A 24 8.35 -0.90 -10.57
N ILE A 25 8.53 -1.70 -9.51
CA ILE A 25 8.02 -3.07 -9.44
C ILE A 25 6.49 -3.07 -9.55
N SER A 26 5.81 -2.18 -8.83
CA SER A 26 4.35 -2.06 -8.85
C SER A 26 3.82 -1.66 -10.23
N LEU A 27 4.51 -0.75 -10.94
CA LEU A 27 4.22 -0.41 -12.33
C LEU A 27 4.29 -1.61 -13.26
N PHE A 28 5.33 -2.43 -13.12
CA PHE A 28 5.44 -3.66 -13.90
C PHE A 28 4.30 -4.62 -13.59
N ILE A 29 4.01 -4.86 -12.32
CA ILE A 29 2.90 -5.74 -11.91
C ILE A 29 1.58 -5.21 -12.50
N ALA A 30 1.25 -3.93 -12.32
CA ALA A 30 0.03 -3.33 -12.85
C ALA A 30 -0.08 -3.50 -14.38
N ARG A 31 0.99 -3.15 -15.11
CA ARG A 31 1.04 -3.28 -16.58
C ARG A 31 0.86 -4.73 -17.04
N TYR A 32 1.51 -5.67 -16.37
CA TYR A 32 1.40 -7.10 -16.70
C TYR A 32 0.01 -7.65 -16.38
N SER A 33 -0.56 -7.34 -15.21
CA SER A 33 -1.93 -7.73 -14.86
C SER A 33 -2.95 -7.17 -15.84
N TRP A 34 -2.79 -5.92 -16.29
CA TRP A 34 -3.64 -5.34 -17.33
C TRP A 34 -3.51 -6.07 -18.67
N LYS A 35 -2.28 -6.43 -19.06
CA LYS A 35 -2.05 -7.21 -20.29
C LYS A 35 -2.71 -8.58 -20.20
N VAL A 36 -2.57 -9.29 -19.08
CA VAL A 36 -3.22 -10.60 -18.88
C VAL A 36 -4.73 -10.46 -18.88
N TYR A 37 -5.29 -9.42 -18.26
CA TYR A 37 -6.72 -9.13 -18.32
C TYR A 37 -7.22 -8.99 -19.77
N ARG A 38 -6.49 -8.26 -20.62
CA ARG A 38 -6.87 -8.12 -22.04
C ARG A 38 -6.81 -9.44 -22.83
N LEU A 39 -6.01 -10.42 -22.38
CA LEU A 39 -5.86 -11.71 -23.04
C LEU A 39 -6.88 -12.75 -22.55
N THR A 40 -7.15 -12.80 -21.24
CA THR A 40 -8.04 -13.81 -20.65
C THR A 40 -9.47 -13.30 -20.41
N SER A 41 -9.68 -11.99 -20.47
CA SER A 41 -10.94 -11.31 -20.10
C SER A 41 -11.42 -11.63 -18.68
N GLU A 42 -10.55 -12.12 -17.79
CA GLU A 42 -10.92 -12.42 -16.41
C GLU A 42 -10.82 -11.19 -15.51
N ASN A 43 -11.95 -10.77 -14.94
CA ASN A 43 -12.06 -9.57 -14.10
C ASN A 43 -11.09 -9.55 -12.90
N LYS A 44 -10.64 -10.72 -12.40
CA LYS A 44 -9.66 -10.80 -11.30
C LYS A 44 -8.37 -10.05 -11.62
N PHE A 45 -7.89 -10.14 -12.87
CA PHE A 45 -6.65 -9.48 -13.29
C PHE A 45 -6.86 -7.97 -13.49
N LYS A 46 -8.07 -7.55 -13.86
CA LYS A 46 -8.44 -6.13 -13.91
C LYS A 46 -8.39 -5.50 -12.52
N TYR A 47 -9.06 -6.10 -11.54
CA TYR A 47 -9.05 -5.59 -10.16
C TYR A 47 -7.66 -5.61 -9.55
N PHE A 48 -6.86 -6.64 -9.85
CA PHE A 48 -5.46 -6.69 -9.43
C PHE A 48 -4.64 -5.55 -10.05
N SER A 49 -4.83 -5.25 -11.34
CA SER A 49 -4.19 -4.10 -11.99
C SER A 49 -4.59 -2.77 -11.35
N ILE A 50 -5.87 -2.59 -11.01
CA ILE A 50 -6.36 -1.37 -10.36
C ILE A 50 -5.78 -1.25 -8.95
N ALA A 51 -5.70 -2.36 -8.20
CA ALA A 51 -5.10 -2.37 -6.87
C ALA A 51 -3.63 -1.93 -6.89
N PHE A 52 -2.82 -2.46 -7.82
CA PHE A 52 -1.44 -2.01 -7.98
C PHE A 52 -1.35 -0.58 -8.53
N GLY A 53 -2.34 -0.12 -9.31
CA GLY A 53 -2.53 1.29 -9.64
C GLY A 53 -2.65 2.18 -8.40
N LEU A 54 -3.45 1.75 -7.41
CA LEU A 54 -3.58 2.46 -6.14
C LEU A 54 -2.29 2.40 -5.30
N VAL A 55 -1.54 1.28 -5.32
CA VAL A 55 -0.21 1.21 -4.70
C VAL A 55 0.74 2.25 -5.32
N ILE A 56 0.78 2.33 -6.66
CA ILE A 56 1.62 3.33 -7.36
C ILE A 56 1.23 4.74 -6.93
N LEU A 57 -0.07 5.03 -6.90
CA LEU A 57 -0.57 6.33 -6.45
C LEU A 57 -0.14 6.64 -5.01
N ALA A 58 -0.24 5.66 -4.11
CA ALA A 58 0.22 5.80 -2.72
C ALA A 58 1.72 6.10 -2.65
N LEU A 59 2.53 5.37 -3.42
CA LEU A 59 3.98 5.55 -3.46
C LEU A 59 4.38 6.90 -4.06
N CYS A 60 3.65 7.40 -5.06
CA CYS A 60 3.85 8.76 -5.57
C CYS A 60 3.61 9.80 -4.47
N PHE A 61 2.52 9.68 -3.71
CA PHE A 61 2.26 10.60 -2.59
C PHE A 61 3.33 10.49 -1.50
N LYS A 62 3.79 9.28 -1.18
CA LYS A 62 4.93 9.07 -0.26
C LYS A 62 6.19 9.78 -0.77
N LEU A 63 6.61 9.51 -2.01
CA LEU A 63 7.81 10.10 -2.62
C LEU A 63 7.77 11.62 -2.64
N VAL A 64 6.63 12.22 -3.00
CA VAL A 64 6.46 13.68 -3.02
C VAL A 64 6.53 14.25 -1.61
N THR A 65 5.72 13.73 -0.68
CA THR A 65 5.64 14.28 0.70
C THR A 65 6.95 14.10 1.47
N TYR A 66 7.55 12.91 1.43
CA TYR A 66 8.79 12.60 2.13
C TYR A 66 9.99 13.24 1.42
N GLY A 67 9.96 13.37 0.09
CA GLY A 67 10.98 14.08 -0.68
C GLY A 67 11.06 15.56 -0.31
N ILE A 68 9.92 16.25 -0.28
CA ILE A 68 9.87 17.66 0.18
C ILE A 68 10.31 17.77 1.64
N LEU A 69 10.00 16.76 2.47
CA LEU A 69 10.39 16.76 3.87
C LEU A 69 11.91 16.58 4.04
N TYR A 70 12.55 15.66 3.33
CA TYR A 70 13.96 15.34 3.58
C TYR A 70 14.95 16.31 2.90
N PHE A 71 14.59 16.91 1.77
CA PHE A 71 15.50 17.79 1.02
C PHE A 71 15.24 19.27 1.32
N ASN A 72 16.11 19.88 2.13
CA ASN A 72 16.03 21.30 2.53
C ASN A 72 15.85 22.28 1.34
N PRO A 73 16.58 22.16 0.21
CA PRO A 73 16.39 23.08 -0.91
C PRO A 73 14.98 23.00 -1.51
N VAL A 74 14.41 21.80 -1.56
CA VAL A 74 13.05 21.58 -2.07
C VAL A 74 12.02 22.14 -1.07
N ARG A 75 12.27 21.92 0.23
CA ARG A 75 11.44 22.47 1.31
C ARG A 75 11.37 23.99 1.26
N GLU A 76 12.50 24.66 1.10
CA GLU A 76 12.57 26.12 0.99
C GLU A 76 11.83 26.65 -0.24
N ILE A 77 11.97 26.00 -1.39
CA ILE A 77 11.22 26.37 -2.60
C ILE A 77 9.72 26.21 -2.38
N VAL A 78 9.27 25.11 -1.76
CA VAL A 78 7.85 24.89 -1.45
C VAL A 78 7.36 25.95 -0.45
N ASP A 79 8.15 26.27 0.57
CA ASP A 79 7.79 27.29 1.56
C ASP A 79 7.64 28.67 0.90
N VAL A 80 8.56 29.07 0.01
CA VAL A 80 8.49 30.33 -0.76
C VAL A 80 7.31 30.34 -1.74
N THR A 81 7.05 29.22 -2.43
CA THR A 81 5.97 29.13 -3.43
C THR A 81 4.59 29.15 -2.78
N LEU A 82 4.46 28.58 -1.58
CA LEU A 82 3.21 28.59 -0.82
C LEU A 82 3.01 29.89 -0.05
N GLN A 83 4.07 30.62 0.33
CA GLN A 83 4.02 31.89 1.06
C GLN A 83 2.97 32.92 0.57
N PRO A 84 2.83 33.20 -0.76
CA PRO A 84 1.82 34.14 -1.24
C PRO A 84 0.37 33.66 -1.04
N ILE A 85 0.16 32.35 -0.95
CA ILE A 85 -1.14 31.73 -0.68
C ILE A 85 -1.37 31.61 0.84
N THR A 86 -0.29 31.39 1.62
CA THR A 86 -0.37 31.16 3.06
C THR A 86 -0.38 32.41 3.91
N GLN A 87 -0.02 33.58 3.36
CA GLN A 87 0.13 34.83 4.11
C GLN A 87 1.05 34.68 5.35
N GLY A 88 1.97 33.71 5.33
CA GLY A 88 2.85 33.42 6.47
C GLY A 88 2.26 32.52 7.56
N GLU A 89 1.04 32.02 7.41
CA GLU A 89 0.50 31.01 8.32
C GLU A 89 1.05 29.61 8.02
N ASN A 90 1.52 28.92 9.07
CA ASN A 90 1.95 27.52 9.00
C ASN A 90 0.81 26.54 8.68
N SER A 91 -0.45 27.00 8.67
CA SER A 91 -1.67 26.20 8.55
C SER A 91 -1.77 25.45 7.20
N ILE A 92 -1.49 26.12 6.09
CA ILE A 92 -1.59 25.53 4.74
C ILE A 92 -0.44 24.57 4.45
N ARG A 93 0.75 24.83 4.99
CA ARG A 93 1.89 23.91 4.91
C ARG A 93 1.55 22.58 5.60
N ASP A 94 1.04 22.66 6.83
CA ASP A 94 0.59 21.48 7.57
C ASP A 94 -0.54 20.75 6.84
N LEU A 95 -1.45 21.49 6.20
CA LEU A 95 -2.52 20.92 5.38
C LEU A 95 -1.97 20.11 4.20
N PHE A 96 -0.94 20.61 3.50
CA PHE A 96 -0.32 19.89 2.38
C PHE A 96 0.27 18.54 2.80
N TYR A 97 1.06 18.51 3.88
CA TYR A 97 1.63 17.26 4.39
C TYR A 97 0.55 16.29 4.88
N ARG A 98 -0.48 16.79 5.57
CA ARG A 98 -1.63 15.98 6.02
C ARG A 98 -2.42 15.41 4.84
N ALA A 99 -2.63 16.21 3.80
CA ALA A 99 -3.35 15.79 2.60
C ALA A 99 -2.58 14.72 1.84
N GLY A 100 -1.28 14.91 1.61
CA GLY A 100 -0.45 13.91 0.93
C GLY A 100 -0.36 12.60 1.71
N TYR A 101 -0.22 12.66 3.04
CA TYR A 101 -0.22 11.47 3.89
C TYR A 101 -1.58 10.76 3.90
N PHE A 102 -2.69 11.52 3.97
CA PHE A 102 -4.04 10.98 3.84
C PHE A 102 -4.24 10.25 2.51
N LEU A 103 -3.83 10.87 1.39
CA LEU A 103 -3.94 10.29 0.07
C LEU A 103 -3.08 9.03 -0.08
N GLN A 104 -1.88 9.01 0.50
CA GLN A 104 -1.06 7.81 0.62
C GLN A 104 -1.80 6.68 1.36
N MET A 105 -2.33 6.97 2.55
CA MET A 105 -3.04 5.99 3.39
C MET A 105 -4.28 5.43 2.69
N LEU A 106 -5.12 6.32 2.18
CA LEU A 106 -6.37 5.98 1.51
C LEU A 106 -6.10 5.11 0.28
N SER A 107 -5.09 5.46 -0.51
CA SER A 107 -4.70 4.67 -1.68
C SER A 107 -4.14 3.31 -1.28
N THR A 108 -3.31 3.23 -0.24
CA THR A 108 -2.73 1.96 0.24
C THR A 108 -3.80 1.01 0.78
N LEU A 109 -4.70 1.51 1.65
CA LEU A 109 -5.80 0.70 2.18
C LEU A 109 -6.77 0.29 1.07
N GLY A 110 -7.04 1.18 0.11
CA GLY A 110 -7.84 0.87 -1.08
C GLY A 110 -7.22 -0.24 -1.92
N ALA A 111 -5.89 -0.25 -2.08
CA ALA A 111 -5.18 -1.33 -2.77
C ALA A 111 -5.34 -2.68 -2.05
N TRP A 112 -5.11 -2.72 -0.73
CA TRP A 112 -5.29 -3.94 0.06
C TRP A 112 -6.73 -4.44 0.04
N LEU A 113 -7.69 -3.53 0.08
CA LEU A 113 -9.09 -3.88 -0.03
C LEU A 113 -9.41 -4.59 -1.37
N LEU A 114 -8.95 -4.02 -2.49
CA LEU A 114 -9.17 -4.63 -3.80
C LEU A 114 -8.50 -6.01 -3.91
N ILE A 115 -7.28 -6.14 -3.37
CA ILE A 115 -6.58 -7.43 -3.33
C ILE A 115 -7.34 -8.43 -2.46
N PHE A 116 -7.89 -8.01 -1.32
CA PHE A 116 -8.73 -8.86 -0.48
C PHE A 116 -9.94 -9.37 -1.24
N PHE A 117 -10.68 -8.52 -1.95
CA PHE A 117 -11.81 -8.97 -2.76
C PHE A 117 -11.40 -9.95 -3.87
N VAL A 118 -10.27 -9.68 -4.53
CA VAL A 118 -9.72 -10.60 -5.56
C VAL A 118 -9.30 -11.95 -4.96
N SER A 119 -8.85 -11.97 -3.71
CA SER A 119 -8.40 -13.19 -3.03
C SER A 119 -9.54 -14.14 -2.65
N GLN A 120 -10.79 -13.66 -2.59
CA GLN A 120 -11.95 -14.48 -2.24
C GLN A 120 -12.36 -15.38 -3.41
N LYS A 121 -12.60 -16.67 -3.14
CA LYS A 121 -12.94 -17.67 -4.16
C LYS A 121 -14.43 -17.57 -4.55
N SER A 122 -14.69 -17.54 -5.86
CA SER A 122 -16.01 -17.38 -6.54
C SER A 122 -17.13 -18.38 -6.18
N ARG A 123 -16.97 -19.33 -5.25
CA ARG A 123 -18.05 -20.32 -4.96
C ARG A 123 -19.24 -19.73 -4.21
N ALA A 124 -19.02 -18.62 -3.51
CA ALA A 124 -20.09 -17.79 -2.97
C ALA A 124 -20.06 -16.45 -3.72
N ARG A 125 -20.32 -16.49 -5.03
CA ARG A 125 -20.66 -15.27 -5.78
C ARG A 125 -22.03 -14.82 -5.27
N LEU A 126 -22.04 -14.23 -4.07
CA LEU A 126 -23.21 -13.60 -3.50
C LEU A 126 -23.67 -12.55 -4.51
N ASN A 127 -24.99 -12.50 -4.72
CA ASN A 127 -25.67 -11.62 -5.67
C ASN A 127 -25.01 -10.25 -5.77
N LYS A 128 -25.00 -9.67 -6.98
CA LYS A 128 -24.41 -8.37 -7.36
C LYS A 128 -24.57 -7.23 -6.32
N PHE A 129 -25.64 -7.26 -5.51
CA PHE A 129 -25.89 -6.31 -4.41
C PHE A 129 -25.02 -6.51 -3.16
N TYR A 130 -24.65 -7.74 -2.82
CA TYR A 130 -23.86 -8.04 -1.62
C TYR A 130 -22.38 -7.68 -1.79
N GLU A 131 -21.84 -7.85 -3.00
CA GLU A 131 -20.49 -7.36 -3.34
C GLU A 131 -20.44 -5.83 -3.23
N VAL A 132 -21.44 -5.13 -3.76
CA VAL A 132 -21.50 -3.65 -3.71
C VAL A 132 -21.66 -3.15 -2.28
N SER A 133 -22.51 -3.77 -1.45
CA SER A 133 -22.71 -3.35 -0.06
C SER A 133 -21.48 -3.59 0.83
N GLN A 134 -20.77 -4.71 0.63
CA GLN A 134 -19.50 -4.96 1.32
C GLN A 134 -18.39 -4.01 0.86
N ILE A 135 -18.29 -3.74 -0.44
CA ILE A 135 -17.36 -2.74 -0.96
C ILE A 135 -17.66 -1.36 -0.37
N LEU A 136 -18.93 -0.94 -0.32
CA LEU A 136 -19.35 0.36 0.22
C LEU A 136 -19.12 0.48 1.72
N LEU A 137 -19.49 -0.53 2.50
CA LEU A 137 -19.28 -0.56 3.96
C LEU A 137 -17.79 -0.53 4.29
N PHE A 138 -16.97 -1.20 3.49
CA PHE A 138 -15.54 -1.26 3.73
C PHE A 138 -14.79 -0.03 3.21
N ILE A 139 -15.24 0.58 2.10
CA ILE A 139 -14.80 1.92 1.68
C ILE A 139 -15.13 2.93 2.78
N TYR A 140 -16.34 2.87 3.34
CA TYR A 140 -16.73 3.70 4.49
C TYR A 140 -15.78 3.50 5.67
N LEU A 141 -15.47 2.26 6.05
CA LEU A 141 -14.52 1.97 7.12
C LEU A 141 -13.10 2.45 6.78
N VAL A 142 -12.62 2.29 5.55
CA VAL A 142 -11.31 2.77 5.12
C VAL A 142 -11.23 4.29 5.14
N VAL A 143 -12.29 4.98 4.70
CA VAL A 143 -12.38 6.44 4.76
C VAL A 143 -12.43 6.90 6.22
N LEU A 144 -13.26 6.27 7.05
CA LEU A 144 -13.35 6.57 8.47
C LEU A 144 -12.01 6.34 9.17
N ILE A 145 -11.33 5.23 8.88
CA ILE A 145 -10.01 4.91 9.41
C ILE A 145 -8.93 5.83 8.84
N SER A 146 -9.04 6.32 7.61
CA SER A 146 -8.09 7.28 7.05
C SER A 146 -8.28 8.68 7.66
N ILE A 147 -9.53 9.06 7.97
CA ILE A 147 -9.86 10.30 8.68
C ILE A 147 -9.38 10.22 10.14
N VAL A 148 -9.70 9.13 10.84
CA VAL A 148 -9.24 8.87 12.22
C VAL A 148 -7.71 8.64 12.24
N GLY A 149 -7.15 8.03 11.20
CA GLY A 149 -5.74 7.71 11.03
C GLY A 149 -4.86 8.94 10.80
N ASN A 150 -5.44 10.05 10.32
CA ASN A 150 -4.79 11.37 10.33
C ASN A 150 -4.31 11.76 11.74
N PHE A 151 -4.92 11.19 12.78
CA PHE A 151 -4.55 11.44 14.17
C PHE A 151 -3.52 10.46 14.75
N LYS A 152 -3.34 9.23 14.20
CA LYS A 152 -2.40 8.22 14.76
C LYS A 152 -1.85 7.24 13.72
N TYR A 153 -0.54 7.36 13.42
CA TYR A 153 0.27 6.42 12.61
C TYR A 153 -0.04 4.94 12.92
N PHE A 154 -0.14 4.59 14.21
CA PHE A 154 -0.44 3.24 14.69
C PHE A 154 -1.71 2.61 14.10
N VAL A 155 -2.81 3.39 14.00
CA VAL A 155 -4.12 2.85 13.58
C VAL A 155 -4.07 2.36 12.13
N PHE A 156 -3.40 3.12 11.25
CA PHE A 156 -3.26 2.75 9.85
C PHE A 156 -2.52 1.43 9.65
N TYR A 157 -1.37 1.26 10.30
CA TYR A 157 -0.59 0.02 10.17
C TYR A 157 -1.31 -1.18 10.78
N LEU A 158 -2.04 -0.97 11.88
CA LEU A 158 -2.89 -2.01 12.46
C LEU A 158 -4.01 -2.44 11.50
N THR A 159 -4.71 -1.49 10.87
CA THR A 159 -5.73 -1.81 9.86
C THR A 159 -5.14 -2.52 8.65
N SER A 160 -3.98 -2.05 8.16
CA SER A 160 -3.27 -2.70 7.06
C SER A 160 -2.88 -4.14 7.42
N LEU A 161 -2.42 -4.38 8.65
CA LEU A 161 -2.08 -5.71 9.15
C LEU A 161 -3.29 -6.65 9.14
N VAL A 162 -4.45 -6.18 9.61
CA VAL A 162 -5.69 -6.98 9.62
C VAL A 162 -6.09 -7.35 8.18
N LEU A 163 -6.12 -6.39 7.26
CA LEU A 163 -6.44 -6.63 5.85
C LEU A 163 -5.47 -7.63 5.20
N LEU A 164 -4.16 -7.44 5.38
CA LEU A 164 -3.15 -8.34 4.84
C LEU A 164 -3.23 -9.73 5.45
N SER A 165 -3.54 -9.86 6.74
CA SER A 165 -3.76 -11.15 7.39
C SER A 165 -4.96 -11.89 6.79
N LEU A 166 -6.05 -11.19 6.49
CA LEU A 166 -7.20 -11.77 5.80
C LEU A 166 -6.86 -12.20 4.37
N ILE A 167 -6.05 -11.41 3.64
CA ILE A 167 -5.54 -11.79 2.32
C ILE A 167 -4.71 -13.07 2.41
N VAL A 168 -3.78 -13.16 3.38
CA VAL A 168 -2.94 -14.35 3.61
C VAL A 168 -3.82 -15.57 3.89
N LEU A 169 -4.81 -15.46 4.78
CA LEU A 169 -5.74 -16.54 5.10
C LEU A 169 -6.52 -17.02 3.86
N ASN A 170 -6.96 -16.10 3.00
CA ASN A 170 -7.66 -16.44 1.77
C ASN A 170 -6.74 -17.16 0.77
N TYR A 171 -5.51 -16.70 0.59
CA TYR A 171 -4.55 -17.39 -0.27
C TYR A 171 -4.10 -18.74 0.30
N TYR A 172 -4.02 -18.88 1.63
CA TYR A 172 -3.78 -20.16 2.29
C TYR A 172 -4.92 -21.16 2.04
N LYS A 173 -6.18 -20.72 2.23
CA LYS A 173 -7.37 -21.52 1.88
C LYS A 173 -7.37 -21.89 0.40
N ASN A 174 -6.98 -20.96 -0.48
CA ASN A 174 -6.92 -21.22 -1.92
C ASN A 174 -5.85 -22.24 -2.28
N TYR A 175 -4.68 -22.18 -1.62
CA TYR A 175 -3.61 -23.16 -1.78
C TYR A 175 -4.06 -24.57 -1.39
N LEU A 176 -4.72 -24.72 -0.23
CA LEU A 176 -5.26 -26.02 0.20
C LEU A 176 -6.33 -26.55 -0.75
N ASN A 177 -7.20 -25.68 -1.26
CA ASN A 177 -8.35 -26.05 -2.10
C ASN A 177 -8.05 -26.24 -3.59
N ASN A 178 -6.87 -25.86 -4.08
CA ASN A 178 -6.48 -25.96 -5.50
C ASN A 178 -5.21 -26.82 -5.65
N ASN A 179 -5.25 -28.06 -5.16
CA ASN A 179 -4.17 -29.06 -5.30
C ASN A 179 -2.77 -28.52 -4.95
N ARG A 180 -2.67 -27.66 -3.92
CA ARG A 180 -1.39 -27.10 -3.46
C ARG A 180 -0.61 -26.39 -4.58
N ASN A 181 -1.29 -25.59 -5.39
CA ASN A 181 -0.64 -24.79 -6.44
C ASN A 181 0.49 -23.90 -5.85
N GLU A 182 1.73 -24.18 -6.24
CA GLU A 182 2.93 -23.45 -5.82
C GLU A 182 2.82 -21.93 -6.01
N ASN A 183 2.19 -21.49 -7.11
CA ASN A 183 2.05 -20.06 -7.38
C ASN A 183 1.16 -19.38 -6.33
N SER A 184 0.12 -20.06 -5.85
CA SER A 184 -0.74 -19.55 -4.77
C SER A 184 0.01 -19.47 -3.45
N LEU A 185 0.90 -20.43 -3.18
CA LEU A 185 1.76 -20.43 -1.99
C LEU A 185 2.78 -19.29 -2.03
N LEU A 186 3.41 -19.05 -3.18
CA LEU A 186 4.32 -17.92 -3.33
C LEU A 186 3.60 -16.59 -3.11
N VAL A 187 2.42 -16.38 -3.69
CA VAL A 187 1.63 -15.15 -3.45
C VAL A 187 1.24 -15.00 -1.98
N MET A 188 0.90 -16.10 -1.30
CA MET A 188 0.66 -16.09 0.14
C MET A 188 1.89 -15.63 0.92
N TRP A 189 3.07 -16.18 0.62
CA TRP A 189 4.32 -15.77 1.28
C TRP A 189 4.66 -14.29 1.03
N ALA A 190 4.44 -13.80 -0.18
CA ALA A 190 4.59 -12.37 -0.46
C ALA A 190 3.72 -11.51 0.47
N PHE A 191 2.42 -11.79 0.55
CA PHE A 191 1.52 -11.02 1.42
C PHE A 191 1.81 -11.23 2.90
N LEU A 192 2.32 -12.39 3.31
CA LEU A 192 2.76 -12.63 4.68
C LEU A 192 3.98 -11.78 5.04
N LEU A 193 4.96 -11.62 4.13
CA LEU A 193 6.09 -10.73 4.34
C LEU A 193 5.64 -9.27 4.48
N ILE A 194 4.70 -8.82 3.63
CA ILE A 194 4.13 -7.47 3.72
C ILE A 194 3.32 -7.30 5.02
N ALA A 195 2.63 -8.34 5.48
CA ALA A 195 1.91 -8.31 6.77
C ALA A 195 2.88 -8.20 7.95
N ILE A 196 3.95 -9.00 7.96
CA ILE A 196 5.00 -8.93 8.99
C ILE A 196 5.67 -7.54 8.97
N ALA A 197 5.87 -6.93 7.80
CA ALA A 197 6.34 -5.55 7.71
C ALA A 197 5.43 -4.56 8.47
N GLN A 198 4.11 -4.73 8.41
CA GLN A 198 3.18 -3.88 9.17
C GLN A 198 3.35 -4.05 10.69
N VAL A 199 3.67 -5.26 11.17
CA VAL A 199 3.99 -5.49 12.60
C VAL A 199 5.20 -4.65 13.00
N PHE A 200 6.28 -4.65 12.19
CA PHE A 200 7.43 -3.81 12.45
C PHE A 200 7.08 -2.33 12.46
N PHE A 201 6.27 -1.86 11.50
CA PHE A 201 5.82 -0.48 11.47
C PHE A 201 5.01 -0.08 12.71
N ILE A 202 4.11 -0.96 13.21
CA ILE A 202 3.35 -0.72 14.44
C ILE A 202 4.27 -0.47 15.64
N PHE A 203 5.36 -1.22 15.75
CA PHE A 203 6.27 -1.18 16.89
C PHE A 203 7.45 -0.21 16.75
N VAL A 204 7.47 0.65 15.73
CA VAL A 204 8.58 1.63 15.51
C VAL A 204 8.82 2.52 16.74
N PHE A 205 7.80 2.79 17.54
CA PHE A 205 7.93 3.57 18.77
C PHE A 205 8.83 2.89 19.84
N LEU A 206 9.02 1.57 19.78
CA LEU A 206 9.93 0.83 20.65
C LEU A 206 11.38 0.92 20.17
N TRP A 207 11.59 0.79 18.86
CA TRP A 207 12.91 0.85 18.24
C TRP A 207 12.83 1.37 16.80
N SER A 208 13.51 2.48 16.53
CA SER A 208 13.43 3.18 15.24
C SER A 208 13.91 2.33 14.06
N SER A 209 14.83 1.38 14.29
CA SER A 209 15.32 0.44 13.26
C SER A 209 14.24 -0.51 12.73
N PHE A 210 13.12 -0.69 13.43
CA PHE A 210 12.00 -1.46 12.91
C PHE A 210 11.40 -0.85 11.64
N TYR A 211 11.52 0.47 11.45
CA TYR A 211 11.07 1.12 10.22
C TYR A 211 11.80 0.55 8.99
N PHE A 212 13.14 0.42 9.08
CA PHE A 212 13.96 -0.16 8.03
C PHE A 212 13.55 -1.61 7.72
N LEU A 213 13.36 -2.44 8.75
CA LEU A 213 12.93 -3.83 8.57
C LEU A 213 11.56 -3.91 7.91
N GLY A 214 10.63 -3.01 8.26
CA GLY A 214 9.33 -2.91 7.60
C GLY A 214 9.46 -2.60 6.10
N GLU A 215 10.24 -1.57 5.74
CA GLU A 215 10.46 -1.20 4.33
C GLU A 215 11.15 -2.33 3.55
N PHE A 216 12.15 -2.98 4.14
CA PHE A 216 12.88 -4.09 3.54
C PHE A 216 11.99 -5.31 3.27
N LEU A 217 11.20 -5.73 4.26
CA LEU A 217 10.26 -6.85 4.10
C LEU A 217 9.16 -6.55 3.10
N THR A 218 8.68 -5.29 3.07
CA THR A 218 7.71 -4.84 2.07
C THR A 218 8.30 -5.00 0.67
N LEU A 219 9.51 -4.50 0.43
CA LEU A 219 10.19 -4.61 -0.85
C LEU A 219 10.36 -6.08 -1.30
N ILE A 220 10.80 -6.96 -0.40
CA ILE A 220 10.92 -8.40 -0.71
C ILE A 220 9.55 -8.98 -1.07
N GLY A 221 8.50 -8.62 -0.34
CA GLY A 221 7.13 -9.04 -0.65
C GLY A 221 6.72 -8.65 -2.07
N PHE A 222 6.95 -7.39 -2.47
CA PHE A 222 6.65 -6.92 -3.83
C PHE A 222 7.48 -7.62 -4.91
N LEU A 223 8.78 -7.85 -4.67
CA LEU A 223 9.64 -8.62 -5.56
C LEU A 223 9.12 -10.04 -5.77
N LEU A 224 8.61 -10.67 -4.71
CA LEU A 224 8.08 -12.03 -4.78
C LEU A 224 6.74 -12.06 -5.55
N ILE A 225 5.86 -11.07 -5.38
CA ILE A 225 4.65 -10.94 -6.23
C ILE A 225 5.05 -10.80 -7.70
N PHE A 226 6.02 -9.94 -7.99
CA PHE A 226 6.51 -9.73 -9.35
C PHE A 226 7.09 -11.00 -9.97
N TYR A 227 7.88 -11.75 -9.18
CA TYR A 227 8.44 -13.03 -9.60
C TYR A 227 7.34 -14.03 -9.99
N VAL A 228 6.26 -14.16 -9.21
CA VAL A 228 5.14 -15.04 -9.53
C VAL A 228 4.46 -14.62 -10.84
N TYR A 229 4.24 -13.32 -11.04
CA TYR A 229 3.65 -12.82 -12.28
C TYR A 229 4.51 -13.14 -13.51
N ARG A 230 5.84 -13.02 -13.39
CA ARG A 230 6.76 -13.45 -14.44
C ARG A 230 6.69 -14.96 -14.70
N LYS A 231 6.55 -15.79 -13.66
CA LYS A 231 6.43 -17.26 -13.78
C LYS A 231 5.13 -17.65 -14.49
N ILE A 232 4.03 -16.93 -14.27
CA ILE A 232 2.73 -17.19 -14.91
C ILE A 232 2.77 -16.87 -16.40
N ILE A 233 3.42 -15.77 -16.81
CA ILE A 233 3.46 -15.34 -18.23
C ILE A 233 4.37 -16.22 -19.10
N LYS A 234 5.40 -16.83 -18.51
CA LYS A 234 6.34 -17.70 -19.25
C LYS A 234 5.82 -19.12 -19.49
N LYS A 235 4.73 -19.52 -18.83
CA LYS A 235 4.05 -20.79 -19.09
C LYS A 235 2.95 -20.56 -20.12
#